data_AF-N1WIU9-F1
#
_entry.id   AF-N1WIU9-F1
#
_cell.length_a   1.000
_cell.length_b   1.000
_cell.length_c   1.000
_cell.angle_alpha   90.00
_cell.angle_beta   90.00
_cell.angle_gamma   90.00
#
_symmetry.space_group_name_H-M   'P 1'
#
loop_
_entity.id
_entity.type
_entity.pdbx_description
1 polymer ?
#
loop_
_entity_poly.entity_id
_entity_poly.type
_entity_poly.pdbx_seq_one_letter_code
_entity_poly.pdbx_strand_id
1 'polypeptide(L)'
;MKIYSGAMIPSKLDQPSLFVTKNGLKRKIPVQEPQKVLETSLAYRLEKNVLVISYNLLLDHTGDSKLAEKDYLQFSARFHEIFVQDSWFFLSNRIETFLREREQAKLDFHYDSKF
;
A
#
# COMPACT_ATOMS: atom_id res chain seq x y z
N MET A 1 -5.91 -15.24 7.99
CA MET A 1 -4.98 -14.09 7.95
C MET A 1 -4.26 -14.07 6.60
N LYS A 2 -4.13 -12.91 5.93
CA LYS A 2 -3.33 -12.76 4.71
C LYS A 2 -1.93 -12.25 5.10
N ILE A 3 -0.89 -12.74 4.44
CA ILE A 3 0.48 -12.24 4.57
C ILE A 3 0.93 -11.77 3.20
N TYR A 4 1.23 -10.48 3.09
CA TYR A 4 1.83 -9.89 1.90
C TYR A 4 3.34 -10.04 1.97
N SER A 5 3.97 -10.20 0.82
CA SER A 5 5.42 -10.21 0.71
C SER A 5 5.85 -9.57 -0.59
N GLY A 6 6.97 -8.88 -0.55
CA GLY A 6 7.56 -8.25 -1.71
C GLY A 6 9.06 -8.50 -1.76
N ALA A 7 9.60 -8.49 -2.98
CA ALA A 7 11.03 -8.43 -3.21
C ALA A 7 11.32 -7.45 -4.35
N MET A 8 12.33 -6.62 -4.14
CA MET A 8 12.94 -5.80 -5.18
C MET A 8 14.02 -6.64 -5.85
N ILE A 9 13.86 -6.90 -7.14
CA ILE A 9 14.87 -7.64 -7.91
C ILE A 9 15.76 -6.59 -8.60
N PRO A 10 17.05 -6.49 -8.27
CA PRO A 10 17.94 -5.46 -8.82
C PRO A 10 18.01 -5.46 -10.36
N SER A 11 17.74 -6.61 -11.00
CA SER A 11 17.72 -6.78 -12.45
C SER A 11 16.34 -6.53 -13.12
N LYS A 12 15.25 -6.40 -12.35
CA LYS A 12 13.90 -6.06 -12.84
C LYS A 12 13.47 -4.74 -12.19
N LEU A 13 14.05 -3.66 -12.70
CA LEU A 13 14.01 -2.33 -12.09
C LEU A 13 12.65 -1.61 -12.16
N ASP A 14 11.70 -2.13 -12.94
CA ASP A 14 10.50 -1.35 -13.28
C ASP A 14 9.27 -1.68 -12.44
N GLN A 15 9.16 -2.88 -11.83
CA GLN A 15 8.00 -3.23 -11.02
C GLN A 15 8.32 -4.18 -9.84
N PRO A 16 7.83 -3.89 -8.62
CA PRO A 16 8.03 -4.75 -7.45
C PRO A 16 7.33 -6.10 -7.65
N SER A 17 7.98 -7.19 -7.26
CA SER A 17 7.32 -8.51 -7.26
C SER A 17 6.50 -8.67 -5.98
N LEU A 18 5.18 -8.61 -6.11
CA LEU A 18 4.24 -8.68 -5.00
C LEU A 18 3.53 -10.03 -4.93
N PHE A 19 3.39 -10.57 -3.71
CA PHE A 19 2.69 -11.81 -3.44
C PHE A 19 1.81 -11.70 -2.20
N VAL A 20 0.74 -12.50 -2.17
CA VAL A 20 -0.07 -12.71 -0.97
C VAL A 20 -0.22 -14.20 -0.69
N THR A 21 -0.02 -14.56 0.57
CA THR A 21 -0.25 -15.91 1.09
C THR A 21 -1.49 -15.89 1.97
N LYS A 22 -2.45 -16.79 1.69
CA LYS A 22 -3.66 -16.99 2.50
C LYS A 22 -3.91 -18.50 2.61
N ASN A 23 -4.08 -18.99 3.83
CA ASN A 23 -4.36 -20.41 4.11
C ASN A 23 -3.33 -21.36 3.46
N GLY A 24 -2.04 -21.00 3.50
CA GLY A 24 -0.95 -21.78 2.90
C GLY A 24 -0.79 -21.61 1.38
N LEU A 25 -1.74 -20.97 0.69
CA LEU A 25 -1.67 -20.74 -0.75
C LEU A 25 -1.07 -19.37 -1.05
N LYS A 26 0.01 -19.34 -1.84
CA LYS A 26 0.69 -18.12 -2.30
C LYS A 26 0.27 -17.79 -3.74
N ARG A 27 -0.15 -16.55 -3.98
CA ARG A 27 -0.41 -16.03 -5.33
C ARG A 27 0.36 -14.74 -5.60
N LYS A 28 0.67 -14.50 -6.87
CA LYS A 28 1.23 -13.22 -7.32
C LYS A 28 0.12 -12.17 -7.40
N ILE A 29 0.42 -10.95 -6.99
CA ILE A 29 -0.48 -9.80 -7.12
C ILE A 29 -0.15 -9.12 -8.46
N PRO A 30 -1.16 -8.89 -9.34
CA PRO A 30 -0.96 -8.07 -10.53
C PRO A 30 -0.70 -6.63 -10.10
N VAL A 31 0.40 -6.05 -10.57
CA VAL A 31 0.80 -4.68 -10.20
C VAL A 31 0.13 -3.67 -11.11
N GLN A 32 -0.51 -2.69 -10.51
CA GLN A 32 -1.11 -1.52 -11.17
C GLN A 32 -0.45 -0.25 -10.66
N GLU A 33 -0.27 0.75 -11.52
CA GLU A 33 0.26 2.05 -11.11
C GLU A 33 -0.88 2.98 -10.69
N PRO A 34 -0.76 3.69 -9.55
CA PRO A 34 -1.75 4.72 -9.15
C PRO A 34 -1.71 5.89 -10.13
N GLN A 35 -2.84 6.55 -10.34
CA GLN A 35 -2.90 7.72 -11.25
C GLN A 35 -1.99 8.84 -10.77
N LYS A 36 -2.06 9.15 -9.47
CA LYS A 36 -1.24 10.22 -8.87
C LYS A 36 0.25 9.90 -8.83
N VAL A 37 0.68 8.64 -8.93
CA VAL A 37 2.12 8.33 -9.06
C VAL A 37 2.68 8.88 -10.36
N LEU A 38 1.91 8.82 -11.44
CA LEU A 38 2.31 9.41 -12.73
C LEU A 38 2.50 10.93 -12.61
N GLU A 39 1.63 11.58 -11.84
CA GLU A 39 1.65 13.03 -11.60
C GLU A 39 2.75 13.46 -10.63
N THR A 40 3.09 12.64 -9.63
CA THR A 40 4.00 13.00 -8.52
C THR A 40 5.44 12.49 -8.74
N SER A 41 5.73 11.78 -9.84
CA SER A 41 7.02 11.10 -10.10
C SER A 41 8.22 12.02 -10.44
N LEU A 42 8.33 13.17 -9.77
CA LEU A 42 9.56 13.96 -9.67
C LEU A 42 10.58 13.38 -8.68
N ALA A 43 10.20 12.37 -7.88
CA ALA A 43 11.05 11.74 -6.87
C ALA A 43 11.61 10.36 -7.29
N TYR A 44 12.80 10.04 -6.78
CA TYR A 44 13.61 8.85 -7.02
C TYR A 44 12.83 7.53 -7.19
N ARG A 45 13.34 6.61 -8.04
CA ARG A 45 12.72 5.30 -8.34
C ARG A 45 12.35 4.46 -7.11
N LEU A 46 13.11 4.58 -6.01
CA LEU A 46 12.80 3.90 -4.74
C LEU A 46 11.45 4.36 -4.18
N GLU A 47 11.21 5.68 -4.20
CA GLU A 47 9.95 6.29 -3.77
C GLU A 47 8.78 5.80 -4.63
N LYS A 48 8.97 5.71 -5.97
CA LYS A 48 7.95 5.16 -6.87
C LYS A 48 7.51 3.75 -6.43
N ASN A 49 8.46 2.88 -6.09
CA ASN A 49 8.13 1.50 -5.70
C ASN A 49 7.33 1.47 -4.40
N VAL A 50 7.70 2.27 -3.40
CA VAL A 50 6.94 2.35 -2.14
C VAL A 50 5.48 2.76 -2.39
N LEU A 51 5.24 3.72 -3.27
CA LEU A 51 3.90 4.16 -3.65
C LEU A 51 3.11 3.06 -4.38
N VAL A 52 3.73 2.39 -5.35
CA VAL A 52 3.11 1.29 -6.11
C VAL A 52 2.79 0.11 -5.19
N ILE A 53 3.71 -0.28 -4.30
CA ILE A 53 3.48 -1.33 -3.30
C ILE A 53 2.27 -0.97 -2.45
N SER A 54 2.24 0.25 -1.91
CA SER A 54 1.20 0.72 -1.01
C SER A 54 -0.20 0.67 -1.64
N TYR A 55 -0.32 1.15 -2.87
CA TYR A 55 -1.58 1.11 -3.62
C TYR A 55 -2.05 -0.33 -3.86
N ASN A 56 -1.16 -1.21 -4.34
CA ASN A 56 -1.54 -2.57 -4.69
C ASN A 56 -1.90 -3.41 -3.46
N LEU A 57 -1.29 -3.15 -2.30
CA LEU A 57 -1.67 -3.81 -1.05
C LEU A 57 -3.08 -3.41 -0.60
N LEU A 58 -3.40 -2.10 -0.68
CA LEU A 58 -4.74 -1.61 -0.38
C LEU A 58 -5.76 -2.21 -1.34
N LEU A 59 -5.49 -2.13 -2.65
CA LEU A 59 -6.36 -2.67 -3.69
C LEU A 59 -6.59 -4.18 -3.54
N ASP A 60 -5.55 -4.97 -3.30
CA ASP A 60 -5.67 -6.41 -3.09
C ASP A 60 -6.45 -6.75 -1.81
N HIS A 61 -6.30 -5.93 -0.78
CA HIS A 61 -6.96 -6.14 0.49
C HIS A 61 -8.46 -5.82 0.43
N THR A 62 -8.81 -4.66 -0.15
CA THR A 62 -10.18 -4.11 -0.12
C THR A 62 -10.98 -4.42 -1.38
N GLY A 63 -10.32 -4.63 -2.53
CA GLY A 63 -10.98 -4.69 -3.83
C GLY A 63 -11.48 -3.32 -4.33
N ASP A 64 -11.18 -2.22 -3.63
CA ASP A 64 -11.66 -0.88 -3.93
C ASP A 64 -10.52 0.03 -4.41
N SER A 65 -10.50 0.30 -5.71
CA SER A 65 -9.51 1.16 -6.35
C SER A 65 -9.65 2.63 -5.97
N LYS A 66 -10.86 3.12 -5.67
CA LYS A 66 -11.07 4.52 -5.26
C LYS A 66 -10.51 4.74 -3.86
N LEU A 67 -10.72 3.79 -2.96
CA LEU A 67 -10.13 3.81 -1.62
C LEU A 67 -8.61 3.72 -1.71
N ALA A 68 -8.08 2.78 -2.51
CA ALA A 68 -6.64 2.66 -2.71
C ALA A 68 -6.02 3.97 -3.23
N GLU A 69 -6.60 4.61 -4.25
CA GLU A 69 -6.11 5.88 -4.80
C GLU A 69 -6.18 7.04 -3.79
N LYS A 70 -7.18 7.02 -2.91
CA LYS A 70 -7.35 8.03 -1.87
C LYS A 70 -6.32 7.92 -0.75
N ASP A 71 -5.97 6.69 -0.36
CA ASP A 71 -5.26 6.43 0.90
C ASP A 71 -3.81 5.96 0.72
N TYR A 72 -3.38 5.58 -0.50
CA TYR A 72 -2.04 4.99 -0.70
C TYR A 72 -0.89 5.91 -0.29
N LEU A 73 -1.01 7.24 -0.43
CA LEU A 73 0.04 8.20 -0.04
C LEU A 73 0.30 8.24 1.48
N GLN A 74 -0.77 8.17 2.27
CA GLN A 74 -0.64 8.15 3.73
C GLN A 74 -0.20 6.77 4.21
N PHE A 75 -0.70 5.72 3.56
CA PHE A 75 -0.27 4.36 3.81
C PHE A 75 1.22 4.17 3.52
N SER A 76 1.71 4.71 2.39
CA SER A 76 3.13 4.66 2.02
C SER A 76 4.01 5.39 3.01
N ALA A 77 3.59 6.57 3.47
CA ALA A 77 4.36 7.32 4.47
C ALA A 77 4.47 6.54 5.79
N ARG A 78 3.37 5.90 6.24
CA ARG A 78 3.35 5.14 7.49
C ARG A 78 4.22 3.89 7.46
N PHE A 79 4.32 3.22 6.31
CA PHE A 79 5.00 1.93 6.17
C PHE A 79 6.24 2.00 5.26
N HIS A 80 6.76 3.20 5.02
CA HIS A 80 7.90 3.48 4.13
C HIS A 80 9.10 2.60 4.46
N GLU A 81 9.53 2.57 5.72
CA GLU A 81 10.70 1.83 6.19
C GLU A 81 10.65 0.31 5.92
N ILE A 82 9.46 -0.24 5.74
CA ILE A 82 9.28 -1.66 5.41
C ILE A 82 9.43 -1.87 3.90
N PHE A 83 8.81 -0.99 3.11
CA PHE A 83 8.73 -1.16 1.66
C PHE A 83 10.00 -0.72 0.92
N VAL A 84 10.89 0.03 1.57
CA VAL A 84 12.24 0.31 1.03
C VAL A 84 13.22 -0.85 1.17
N GLN A 85 12.88 -1.89 1.94
CA GLN A 85 13.75 -3.06 2.10
C GLN A 85 13.73 -3.93 0.85
N ASP A 86 14.86 -4.57 0.54
CA ASP A 86 15.00 -5.48 -0.62
C ASP A 86 14.02 -6.64 -0.58
N SER A 87 13.65 -7.09 0.63
CA SER A 87 12.63 -8.11 0.87
C SER A 87 11.87 -7.82 2.14
N TRP A 88 10.56 -8.04 2.14
CA TRP A 88 9.72 -7.76 3.31
C TRP A 88 8.51 -8.69 3.39
N PHE A 89 7.96 -8.79 4.60
CA PHE A 89 6.65 -9.38 4.89
C PHE A 89 5.75 -8.36 5.57
N PHE A 90 4.46 -8.40 5.25
CA PHE A 90 3.49 -7.44 5.75
C PHE A 90 2.17 -8.13 6.09
N LEU A 91 1.74 -8.02 7.34
CA LEU A 91 0.53 -8.68 7.82
C LEU A 91 -0.72 -7.85 7.48
N SER A 92 -1.79 -8.52 7.02
CA SER A 92 -3.00 -7.82 6.58
C SER A 92 -3.75 -7.08 7.69
N ASN A 93 -3.61 -7.50 8.94
CA ASN A 93 -4.18 -6.80 10.09
C ASN A 93 -3.67 -5.35 10.22
N ARG A 94 -2.45 -5.06 9.76
CA ARG A 94 -1.91 -3.69 9.75
C ARG A 94 -2.65 -2.79 8.75
N ILE A 95 -3.22 -3.37 7.68
CA ILE A 95 -4.11 -2.66 6.75
C ILE A 95 -5.43 -2.35 7.46
N GLU A 96 -6.02 -3.35 8.11
CA GLU A 96 -7.27 -3.21 8.86
C GLU A 96 -7.16 -2.13 9.96
N THR A 97 -6.07 -2.13 10.72
CA THR A 97 -5.77 -1.08 11.72
C THR A 97 -5.65 0.29 11.08
N PHE A 98 -4.90 0.43 9.98
CA PHE A 98 -4.76 1.70 9.27
C PHE A 98 -6.11 2.25 8.79
N LEU A 99 -6.97 1.40 8.21
CA LEU A 99 -8.27 1.82 7.69
C LEU A 99 -9.22 2.26 8.83
N ARG A 100 -9.24 1.53 9.95
CA ARG A 100 -10.04 1.91 11.12
C ARG A 100 -9.62 3.26 11.71
N GLU A 101 -8.31 3.49 11.86
CA GLU A 101 -7.80 4.78 12.35
C GLU A 101 -8.15 5.93 11.40
N ARG A 102 -8.11 5.70 10.08
CA ARG A 102 -8.53 6.69 9.07
C ARG A 102 -10.02 7.00 9.11
N GLU A 103 -10.86 6.01 9.39
CA GLU A 103 -12.30 6.21 9.57
C GLU A 103 -12.60 6.99 10.85
N GLN A 104 -11.95 6.63 11.97
CA GLN A 104 -12.10 7.33 13.24
C GLN A 104 -11.69 8.81 13.11
N ALA A 105 -10.53 9.09 12.52
CA ALA A 105 -10.07 10.46 12.32
C ALA A 105 -11.09 11.30 11.51
N LYS A 106 -11.74 10.72 10.49
CA LYS A 106 -12.78 11.44 9.71
C LYS A 106 -13.99 11.79 10.57
N LEU A 107 -14.40 10.88 11.46
CA LEU A 107 -15.52 11.11 12.37
C LEU A 107 -15.18 12.22 13.36
N ASP A 108 -13.99 12.19 13.96
CA ASP A 108 -13.55 13.21 14.92
C ASP A 108 -13.53 14.61 14.28
N PHE A 109 -13.00 14.75 13.07
CA PHE A 109 -13.04 16.01 12.32
C PHE A 109 -14.47 16.50 11.99
N HIS A 110 -15.43 15.59 11.81
CA HIS A 110 -16.84 15.96 11.56
C HIS A 110 -17.56 16.42 12.84
N TYR A 111 -17.10 16.00 14.02
CA TYR A 111 -17.64 16.47 15.29
C TYR A 111 -17.12 17.86 15.66
N ASP A 112 -15.85 18.16 15.41
CA ASP A 112 -15.26 19.48 15.70
C ASP A 112 -15.78 20.61 14.78
N SER A 113 -16.30 20.28 13.60
CA SER A 113 -16.88 21.27 12.66
C SER A 113 -18.29 21.76 13.04
N LYS A 114 -18.88 21.28 14.13
CA LYS A 114 -20.25 21.62 14.56
C LYS A 114 -20.32 22.61 15.74
N PHE A 115 -19.20 23.25 16.10
CA PHE A 115 -19.14 24.27 17.14
C PHE A 115 -18.66 25.62 16.60
#